data_AF-A0A2P4YMN5-F1
#
_entry.id   AF-A0A2P4YMN5-F1
#
_cell.length_a   1.000
_cell.length_b   1.000
_cell.length_c   1.000
_cell.angle_alpha   90.00
_cell.angle_beta   90.00
_cell.angle_gamma   90.00
#
_symmetry.space_group_name_H-M   'P 1'
#
loop_
_entity.id
_entity.type
_entity.pdbx_description
1 polymer ?
#
loop_
_entity_poly.entity_id
_entity_poly.type
_entity_poly.pdbx_seq_one_letter_code
_entity_poly.pdbx_strand_id
1 'polypeptide(L)'
;MTQGGSVVTLRTFTNTLEDFDEKLSLSARRRWWERFLNATVQGGWTDQAKVYELKTKRTPAVRNWYGQLSKHVRSEWSRLSKEVKREYCKSRVSESEKYYTMKQFKDETALAFLYLLNLAAERADVRFRKSERRREQHIKRFIENLTDVTLKTTLQSQRFRKVSELDKRK
;
A
#
# COMPACT_ATOMS: atom_id res chain seq x y z
N MET A 1 -36.47 -13.62 24.12
CA MET A 1 -35.20 -13.15 24.72
C MET A 1 -34.04 -13.86 24.02
N THR A 2 -33.36 -13.19 23.08
CA THR A 2 -32.20 -13.74 22.35
C THR A 2 -31.15 -12.65 22.19
N GLN A 3 -30.60 -12.17 23.31
CA GLN A 3 -29.47 -11.21 23.33
C GLN A 3 -28.12 -11.87 23.66
N GLY A 4 -28.09 -13.18 23.94
CA GLY A 4 -26.87 -13.87 24.37
C GLY A 4 -25.92 -14.29 23.25
N GLY A 5 -26.43 -14.63 22.06
CA GLY A 5 -25.62 -15.18 20.96
C GLY A 5 -24.62 -14.18 20.38
N SER A 6 -25.08 -12.97 20.04
CA SER A 6 -24.25 -11.97 19.37
C SER A 6 -23.12 -11.42 20.25
N VAL A 7 -23.34 -11.29 21.55
CA VAL A 7 -22.34 -10.76 22.52
C VAL A 7 -21.21 -11.75 22.74
N VAL A 8 -21.51 -13.05 22.79
CA VAL A 8 -20.52 -14.12 22.96
C VAL A 8 -19.63 -14.23 21.73
N THR A 9 -20.21 -14.17 20.53
CA THR A 9 -19.46 -14.15 19.25
C THR A 9 -18.58 -12.91 19.15
N LEU A 10 -19.08 -11.72 19.52
CA LEU A 10 -18.29 -10.48 19.53
C LEU A 10 -17.03 -10.62 20.41
N ARG A 11 -17.17 -11.20 21.60
CA ARG A 11 -16.04 -11.43 22.54
C ARG A 11 -15.02 -12.46 22.06
N THR A 12 -15.43 -13.50 21.33
CA THR A 12 -14.49 -14.55 20.89
C THR A 12 -13.57 -14.05 19.76
N PHE A 13 -14.07 -13.18 18.87
CA PHE A 13 -13.28 -12.63 17.77
C PHE A 13 -12.36 -11.48 18.19
N THR A 14 -12.81 -10.59 19.08
CA THR A 14 -12.04 -9.38 19.50
C THR A 14 -10.80 -9.69 20.35
N ASN A 15 -10.78 -10.82 21.06
CA ASN A 15 -9.63 -11.27 21.84
C ASN A 15 -8.44 -11.73 20.97
N THR A 16 -8.65 -11.97 19.67
CA THR A 16 -7.59 -12.41 18.74
C THR A 16 -6.95 -11.27 17.93
N LEU A 17 -7.54 -10.08 17.99
CA LEU A 17 -7.03 -8.91 17.28
C LEU A 17 -6.18 -8.06 18.22
N GLU A 18 -4.89 -8.01 17.94
CA GLU A 18 -3.93 -7.13 18.61
C GLU A 18 -4.31 -5.66 18.42
N ASP A 19 -3.77 -4.79 19.27
CA ASP A 19 -3.96 -3.35 19.12
C ASP A 19 -3.35 -2.83 17.82
N PHE A 20 -3.99 -1.81 17.24
CA PHE A 20 -3.46 -1.15 16.05
C PHE A 20 -2.25 -0.29 16.40
N ASP A 21 -1.09 -0.60 15.84
CA ASP A 21 0.13 0.20 15.97
C ASP A 21 0.43 0.99 14.69
N GLU A 22 0.32 2.32 14.79
CA GLU A 22 0.58 3.26 13.70
C GLU A 22 2.05 3.33 13.26
N LYS A 23 2.98 2.85 14.07
CA LYS A 23 4.43 2.87 13.81
C LYS A 23 4.88 1.70 12.94
N LEU A 24 4.04 0.68 12.79
CA LEU A 24 4.34 -0.45 11.93
C LEU A 24 4.45 -0.04 10.45
N SER A 25 5.15 -0.87 9.68
CA SER A 25 5.25 -0.71 8.22
C SER A 25 3.86 -0.60 7.59
N LEU A 26 3.76 0.11 6.46
CA LEU A 26 2.49 0.28 5.75
C LEU A 26 1.82 -1.07 5.42
N SER A 27 2.61 -2.08 5.06
CA SER A 27 2.13 -3.44 4.78
C SER A 27 1.55 -4.11 6.02
N ALA A 28 2.19 -3.96 7.19
CA ALA A 28 1.67 -4.48 8.44
C ALA A 28 0.36 -3.77 8.86
N ARG A 29 0.30 -2.44 8.73
CA ARG A 29 -0.92 -1.66 8.97
C ARG A 29 -2.07 -2.05 8.05
N ARG A 30 -1.80 -2.33 6.77
CA ARG A 30 -2.79 -2.86 5.82
C ARG A 30 -3.30 -4.24 6.20
N ARG A 31 -2.39 -5.16 6.54
CA ARG A 31 -2.77 -6.51 7.01
C ARG A 31 -3.62 -6.48 8.26
N TRP A 32 -3.28 -5.62 9.22
CA TRP A 32 -4.11 -5.44 10.42
C TRP A 32 -5.52 -4.96 10.03
N TRP A 33 -5.62 -3.95 9.15
CA TRP A 33 -6.90 -3.43 8.69
C TRP A 33 -7.74 -4.49 7.96
N GLU A 34 -7.12 -5.32 7.12
CA GLU A 34 -7.78 -6.45 6.45
C GLU A 34 -8.28 -7.49 7.45
N ARG A 35 -7.47 -7.87 8.45
CA ARG A 35 -7.88 -8.77 9.54
C ARG A 35 -9.05 -8.20 10.33
N PHE A 36 -9.00 -6.91 10.67
CA PHE A 36 -10.09 -6.22 11.35
C PHE A 36 -11.37 -6.34 10.53
N LEU A 37 -11.36 -5.93 9.25
CA LEU A 37 -12.54 -6.00 8.39
C LEU A 37 -13.09 -7.43 8.27
N ASN A 38 -12.22 -8.41 8.05
CA ASN A 38 -12.62 -9.81 7.95
C ASN A 38 -13.31 -10.29 9.23
N ALA A 39 -12.78 -9.94 10.41
CA ALA A 39 -13.42 -10.25 11.68
C ALA A 39 -14.80 -9.59 11.79
N THR A 40 -14.96 -8.34 11.33
CA THR A 40 -16.26 -7.66 11.37
C THR A 40 -17.30 -8.32 10.46
N VAL A 41 -16.87 -8.85 9.31
CA VAL A 41 -17.75 -9.56 8.36
C VAL A 41 -18.12 -10.94 8.90
N GLN A 42 -17.12 -11.72 9.36
CA GLN A 42 -17.35 -13.05 9.93
C GLN A 42 -18.21 -13.01 11.19
N GLY A 43 -18.03 -12.00 12.04
CA GLY A 43 -18.81 -11.82 13.26
C GLY A 43 -20.16 -11.13 13.05
N GLY A 44 -20.50 -10.69 11.83
CA GLY A 44 -21.76 -9.99 11.56
C GLY A 44 -21.92 -8.69 12.34
N TRP A 45 -20.85 -7.91 12.52
CA TRP A 45 -20.86 -6.74 13.39
C TRP A 45 -21.67 -5.58 12.80
N THR A 46 -22.42 -4.90 13.67
CA THR A 46 -23.07 -3.63 13.34
C THR A 46 -22.04 -2.52 13.16
N ASP A 47 -22.38 -1.47 12.42
CA ASP A 47 -21.47 -0.33 12.23
C ASP A 47 -21.10 0.35 13.55
N GLN A 48 -22.02 0.39 14.52
CA GLN A 48 -21.75 0.87 15.88
C GLN A 48 -20.71 0.00 16.59
N ALA A 49 -20.81 -1.34 16.46
CA ALA A 49 -19.84 -2.26 17.03
C ALA A 49 -18.45 -2.08 16.40
N LYS A 50 -18.38 -1.87 15.07
CA LYS A 50 -17.11 -1.59 14.37
C LYS A 50 -16.47 -0.30 14.86
N VAL A 51 -17.25 0.77 15.01
CA VAL A 51 -16.76 2.07 15.54
C VAL A 51 -16.27 1.90 16.97
N TYR A 52 -17.01 1.18 17.81
CA TYR A 52 -16.64 0.91 19.20
C TYR A 52 -15.35 0.10 19.30
N GLU A 53 -15.26 -1.03 18.59
CA GLU A 53 -14.08 -1.90 18.65
C GLU A 53 -12.85 -1.21 18.07
N LEU A 54 -13.02 -0.46 16.98
CA LEU A 54 -11.93 0.32 16.46
C LEU A 54 -11.48 1.37 17.48
N LYS A 55 -12.36 1.92 18.32
CA LYS A 55 -11.99 2.87 19.38
C LYS A 55 -11.19 2.22 20.51
N THR A 56 -11.48 0.97 20.87
CA THR A 56 -10.79 0.25 21.96
C THR A 56 -9.40 -0.20 21.56
N LYS A 57 -9.19 -0.60 20.30
CA LYS A 57 -7.91 -1.12 19.77
C LYS A 57 -6.92 -0.05 19.28
N ARG A 58 -6.90 1.15 19.89
CA ARG A 58 -6.08 2.31 19.44
C ARG A 58 -5.04 2.74 20.46
N THR A 59 -3.83 3.01 19.97
CA THR A 59 -2.80 3.76 20.70
C THR A 59 -3.26 5.20 21.04
N PRO A 60 -2.58 5.88 21.98
CA PRO A 60 -2.87 7.28 22.29
C PRO A 60 -2.81 8.22 21.08
N ALA A 61 -1.88 8.01 20.15
CA ALA A 61 -1.74 8.85 18.96
C ALA A 61 -2.96 8.74 18.04
N VAL A 62 -3.45 7.52 17.79
CA VAL A 62 -4.63 7.28 16.95
C VAL A 62 -5.91 7.76 17.62
N ARG A 63 -5.96 7.75 18.96
CA ARG A 63 -7.05 8.36 19.74
C ARG A 63 -7.08 9.88 19.60
N ASN A 64 -5.92 10.54 19.65
CA ASN A 64 -5.80 11.98 19.48
C ASN A 64 -6.18 12.41 18.05
N TRP A 65 -5.69 11.69 17.03
CA TRP A 65 -6.11 11.91 15.63
C TRP A 65 -7.62 11.76 15.46
N TYR A 66 -8.22 10.72 16.05
CA TYR A 66 -9.68 10.53 16.00
C TYR A 66 -10.45 11.67 16.64
N GLY A 67 -9.94 12.24 17.74
CA GLY A 67 -10.52 13.41 18.39
C GLY A 67 -10.62 14.64 17.48
N GLN A 68 -9.74 14.73 16.47
CA GLN A 68 -9.75 15.82 15.48
C GLN A 68 -10.84 15.66 14.42
N LEU A 69 -11.42 14.47 14.28
CA LEU A 69 -12.48 14.21 13.31
C LEU A 69 -13.82 14.77 13.80
N SER A 70 -14.62 15.30 12.86
CA SER A 70 -15.96 15.80 13.16
C SER A 70 -16.86 14.68 13.71
N LYS A 71 -17.87 15.05 14.50
CA LYS A 71 -18.82 14.09 15.12
C LYS A 71 -19.50 13.19 14.07
N HIS A 72 -19.80 13.73 12.89
CA HIS A 72 -20.47 13.01 11.80
C HIS A 72 -19.55 11.94 11.21
N VAL A 73 -18.28 12.27 11.00
CA VAL A 73 -17.27 11.31 10.53
C VAL A 73 -17.03 10.21 11.57
N ARG A 74 -17.01 10.56 12.86
CA ARG A 74 -16.77 9.61 13.96
C ARG A 74 -17.90 8.60 14.16
N SER A 75 -19.14 8.95 13.85
CA SER A 75 -20.32 8.12 14.09
C SER A 75 -20.72 7.25 12.90
N GLU A 76 -20.35 7.64 11.68
CA GLU A 76 -20.62 6.86 10.47
C GLU A 76 -19.43 5.98 10.09
N TRP A 77 -19.59 4.66 10.19
CA TRP A 77 -18.54 3.69 9.85
C TRP A 77 -18.00 3.87 8.41
N SER A 78 -18.88 4.13 7.45
CA SER A 78 -18.50 4.33 6.04
C SER A 78 -17.56 5.53 5.83
N ARG A 79 -17.69 6.58 6.65
CA ARG A 79 -16.80 7.75 6.63
C ARG A 79 -15.54 7.47 7.44
N LEU A 80 -15.69 7.00 8.68
CA LEU A 80 -14.56 6.69 9.56
C LEU A 80 -13.57 5.72 8.92
N SER A 81 -14.06 4.65 8.29
CA SER A 81 -13.22 3.66 7.62
C SER A 81 -12.41 4.26 6.46
N LYS A 82 -12.98 5.21 5.70
CA LYS A 82 -12.26 5.93 4.63
C LYS A 82 -11.14 6.79 5.20
N GLU A 83 -11.39 7.49 6.31
CA GLU A 83 -10.40 8.32 6.99
C GLU A 83 -9.24 7.47 7.52
N VAL A 84 -9.54 6.36 8.22
CA VAL A 84 -8.54 5.44 8.77
C VAL A 84 -7.68 4.85 7.64
N LYS A 85 -8.35 4.38 6.58
CA LYS A 85 -7.64 3.83 5.42
C LYS A 85 -6.73 4.89 4.78
N ARG A 86 -7.17 6.14 4.70
CA ARG A 86 -6.37 7.23 4.12
C ARG A 86 -5.18 7.61 5.00
N GLU A 87 -5.40 7.76 6.29
CA GLU A 87 -4.37 8.22 7.23
C GLU A 87 -3.30 7.14 7.45
N TYR A 88 -3.73 5.90 7.65
CA TYR A 88 -2.85 4.85 8.17
C TYR A 88 -2.60 3.68 7.22
N CYS A 89 -3.43 3.47 6.21
CA CYS A 89 -3.30 2.31 5.30
C CYS A 89 -2.96 2.70 3.86
N LYS A 90 -2.96 3.99 3.51
CA LYS A 90 -2.51 4.51 2.22
C LYS A 90 -1.09 5.04 2.33
N SER A 91 -0.32 4.84 1.26
CA SER A 91 1.00 5.46 1.15
C SER A 91 0.78 6.96 0.92
N ARG A 92 1.53 7.79 1.64
CA ARG A 92 1.60 9.24 1.39
C ARG A 92 2.41 9.57 0.14
N VAL A 93 3.21 8.62 -0.33
CA VAL A 93 4.00 8.71 -1.56
C VAL A 93 3.06 8.50 -2.75
N SER A 94 3.03 9.47 -3.66
CA SER A 94 2.23 9.36 -4.89
C SER A 94 2.78 8.26 -5.80
N GLU A 95 1.94 7.68 -6.68
CA GLU A 95 2.44 6.68 -7.65
C GLU A 95 3.50 7.27 -8.58
N SER A 96 3.38 8.56 -8.92
CA SER A 96 4.41 9.32 -9.64
C SER A 96 5.73 9.36 -8.87
N GLU A 97 5.70 9.75 -7.60
CA GLU A 97 6.89 9.82 -6.75
C GLU A 97 7.53 8.44 -6.57
N LYS A 98 6.73 7.37 -6.39
CA LYS A 98 7.25 5.99 -6.38
C LYS A 98 8.00 5.67 -7.66
N TYR A 99 7.45 6.02 -8.83
CA TYR A 99 8.10 5.80 -10.10
C TYR A 99 9.42 6.58 -10.23
N TYR A 100 9.43 7.86 -9.87
CA TYR A 100 10.61 8.71 -10.05
C TYR A 100 11.75 8.43 -9.06
N THR A 101 11.45 7.85 -7.89
CA THR A 101 12.42 7.58 -6.81
C THR A 101 12.87 6.12 -6.70
N MET A 102 12.26 5.21 -7.47
CA MET A 102 12.55 3.76 -7.38
C MET A 102 14.02 3.45 -7.72
N LYS A 103 14.64 2.59 -6.91
CA LYS A 103 15.99 2.05 -7.12
C LYS A 103 15.98 0.53 -7.00
N GLN A 104 16.88 -0.15 -7.71
CA GLN A 104 17.05 -1.59 -7.55
C GLN A 104 17.55 -1.90 -6.14
N PHE A 105 16.93 -2.89 -5.49
CA PHE A 105 17.44 -3.38 -4.20
C PHE A 105 18.70 -4.22 -4.38
N LYS A 106 19.57 -4.27 -3.37
CA LYS A 106 20.89 -4.92 -3.44
C LYS A 106 20.83 -6.37 -3.94
N ASP A 107 19.81 -7.12 -3.50
CA ASP A 107 19.64 -8.55 -3.79
C ASP A 107 18.54 -8.82 -4.83
N GLU A 108 17.99 -7.76 -5.44
CA GLU A 108 16.99 -7.88 -6.50
C GLU A 108 17.67 -8.07 -7.86
N THR A 109 17.15 -8.97 -8.70
CA THR A 109 17.68 -9.12 -10.07
C THR A 109 17.30 -7.94 -10.95
N ALA A 110 18.12 -7.62 -11.95
CA ALA A 110 17.82 -6.54 -12.89
C ALA A 110 16.47 -6.74 -13.62
N LEU A 111 16.03 -8.00 -13.79
CA LEU A 111 14.75 -8.32 -14.41
C LEU A 111 13.58 -8.03 -13.47
N ALA A 112 13.66 -8.46 -12.20
CA ALA A 112 12.65 -8.13 -11.19
C ALA A 112 12.49 -6.62 -11.03
N PHE A 113 13.60 -5.88 -10.97
CA PHE A 113 13.59 -4.43 -10.90
C PHE A 113 12.88 -3.79 -12.12
N LEU A 114 13.16 -4.27 -13.34
CA LEU A 114 12.48 -3.77 -14.54
C LEU A 114 10.97 -4.00 -14.47
N TYR A 115 10.52 -5.16 -14.00
CA TYR A 115 9.10 -5.45 -13.88
C TYR A 115 8.42 -4.55 -12.84
N LEU A 116 9.07 -4.29 -11.71
CA LEU A 116 8.57 -3.33 -10.72
C LEU A 116 8.52 -1.90 -11.27
N LEU A 117 9.55 -1.48 -12.00
CA LEU A 117 9.61 -0.14 -12.59
C LEU A 117 8.54 0.05 -13.67
N ASN A 118 8.32 -0.96 -14.51
CA ASN A 118 7.23 -0.98 -15.50
C ASN A 118 5.86 -0.83 -14.82
N LEU A 119 5.62 -1.57 -13.74
CA LEU A 119 4.38 -1.48 -12.98
C LEU A 119 4.19 -0.10 -12.34
N ALA A 120 5.24 0.49 -11.79
CA ALA A 120 5.21 1.83 -11.22
C ALA A 120 4.92 2.89 -12.28
N ALA A 121 5.51 2.78 -13.47
CA ALA A 121 5.27 3.67 -14.59
C ALA A 121 3.80 3.65 -15.05
N GLU A 122 3.19 2.47 -15.16
CA GLU A 122 1.77 2.33 -15.48
C GLU A 122 0.87 2.95 -14.40
N ARG A 123 1.18 2.72 -13.12
CA ARG A 123 0.44 3.35 -12.00
C ARG A 123 0.58 4.87 -11.95
N ALA A 124 1.67 5.41 -12.51
CA ALA A 124 1.93 6.84 -12.63
C ALA A 124 1.41 7.46 -13.95
N ASP A 125 0.68 6.71 -14.79
CA ASP A 125 0.26 7.10 -16.15
C ASP A 125 1.42 7.58 -17.04
N VAL A 126 2.60 6.97 -16.87
CA VAL A 126 3.76 7.21 -17.74
C VAL A 126 3.57 6.36 -18.99
N ARG A 127 3.12 6.98 -20.09
CA ARG A 127 2.86 6.30 -21.38
C ARG A 127 4.12 5.89 -22.16
N PHE A 128 5.05 5.19 -21.52
CA PHE A 128 6.34 4.79 -22.11
C PHE A 128 6.19 3.80 -23.27
N ARG A 129 5.07 3.08 -23.37
CA ARG A 129 4.79 2.18 -24.49
C ARG A 129 4.33 2.92 -25.76
N LYS A 130 3.77 4.12 -25.62
CA LYS A 130 3.11 4.87 -26.72
C LYS A 130 3.92 6.07 -27.22
N SER A 131 4.94 6.52 -26.48
CA SER A 131 5.75 7.68 -26.82
C SER A 131 7.23 7.33 -26.79
N GLU A 132 7.93 7.58 -27.90
CA GLU A 132 9.38 7.37 -28.00
C GLU A 132 10.16 8.15 -26.94
N ARG A 133 9.92 9.45 -26.83
CA ARG A 133 10.54 10.28 -25.78
C ARG A 133 10.32 9.72 -24.37
N ARG A 134 9.09 9.28 -24.05
CA ARG A 134 8.80 8.70 -22.72
C ARG A 134 9.43 7.32 -22.55
N ARG A 135 9.53 6.53 -23.62
CA ARG A 135 10.22 5.24 -23.63
C ARG A 135 11.70 5.40 -23.33
N GLU A 136 12.38 6.32 -24.01
CA GLU A 136 13.79 6.60 -23.78
C GLU A 136 14.05 7.06 -22.35
N GLN A 137 13.22 7.96 -21.82
CA GLN A 137 13.31 8.40 -20.42
C GLN A 137 13.09 7.26 -19.42
N HIS A 138 12.18 6.34 -19.73
CA HIS A 138 11.91 5.19 -18.89
C HIS A 138 13.08 4.19 -18.89
N ILE A 139 13.64 3.90 -20.07
CA ILE A 139 14.81 3.02 -20.21
C ILE A 139 16.04 3.63 -19.54
N LYS A 140 16.27 4.94 -19.72
CA LYS A 140 17.33 5.67 -19.02
C LYS A 140 17.19 5.53 -17.51
N ARG A 141 15.97 5.68 -16.97
CA ARG A 141 15.70 5.52 -15.54
C ARG A 141 15.99 4.09 -15.06
N PHE A 142 15.61 3.08 -15.82
CA PHE A 142 15.96 1.69 -15.51
C PHE A 142 17.48 1.54 -15.38
N ILE A 143 18.22 1.95 -16.40
CA ILE A 143 19.68 1.83 -16.46
C ILE A 143 20.38 2.63 -15.35
N GLU A 144 19.94 3.85 -15.07
CA GLU A 144 20.55 4.73 -14.07
C GLU A 144 20.44 4.16 -12.64
N ASN A 145 19.38 3.40 -12.37
CA ASN A 145 19.05 2.88 -11.05
C ASN A 145 19.40 1.39 -10.87
N LEU A 146 20.16 0.80 -11.80
CA LEU A 146 20.76 -0.52 -11.63
C LEU A 146 21.89 -0.49 -10.60
N THR A 147 22.02 -1.56 -9.82
CA THR A 147 23.13 -1.80 -8.90
C THR A 147 24.38 -2.33 -9.62
N ASP A 148 24.19 -3.12 -10.69
CA ASP A 148 25.27 -3.66 -11.51
C ASP A 148 25.84 -2.59 -12.46
N VAL A 149 27.05 -2.13 -12.16
CA VAL A 149 27.78 -1.10 -12.91
C VAL A 149 28.19 -1.58 -14.30
N THR A 150 28.54 -2.85 -14.45
CA THR A 150 28.97 -3.44 -15.74
C THR A 150 27.77 -3.55 -16.68
N LEU A 151 26.64 -4.05 -16.16
CA LEU A 151 25.39 -4.11 -16.92
C LEU A 151 24.91 -2.71 -17.29
N LYS A 152 24.97 -1.76 -16.35
CA LYS A 152 24.63 -0.35 -16.61
C LYS A 152 25.43 0.22 -17.79
N THR A 153 26.75 0.06 -17.77
CA THR A 153 27.64 0.56 -18.84
C THR A 153 27.32 -0.11 -20.18
N THR A 154 27.09 -1.42 -20.18
CA THR A 154 26.72 -2.19 -21.37
C THR A 154 25.41 -1.69 -21.98
N LEU A 155 24.38 -1.46 -21.16
CA LEU A 155 23.07 -0.98 -21.63
C LEU A 155 23.11 0.50 -22.07
N GLN A 156 23.94 1.35 -21.45
CA GLN A 156 24.07 2.77 -21.84
C GLN A 156 24.57 2.96 -23.28
N SER A 157 25.40 2.04 -23.77
CA SER A 157 25.92 2.10 -25.15
C SER A 157 24.91 1.63 -26.21
N GLN A 158 23.76 1.10 -25.79
CA GLN A 158 22.79 0.46 -26.68
C GLN A 158 21.56 1.32 -26.91
N ARG A 159 21.00 1.26 -28.12
CA ARG A 159 19.69 1.82 -28.44
C ARG A 159 18.62 0.73 -28.37
N PHE A 160 17.51 1.06 -27.73
CA PHE A 160 16.38 0.17 -27.54
C PHE A 160 15.13 0.73 -28.19
N ARG A 161 14.53 -0.02 -29.13
CA ARG A 161 13.28 0.39 -29.78
C ARG A 161 12.06 0.02 -28.95
N LYS A 162 12.18 -1.00 -28.10
CA LYS A 162 11.12 -1.47 -27.20
C LYS A 162 11.68 -1.79 -25.82
N VAL A 163 10.88 -1.60 -24.76
CA VAL A 163 11.29 -1.97 -23.39
C VAL A 163 11.52 -3.48 -23.26
N SER A 164 10.77 -4.30 -24.01
CA SER A 164 10.93 -5.77 -24.03
C SER A 164 12.30 -6.25 -24.56
N GLU A 165 13.08 -5.37 -25.19
CA GLU A 165 14.45 -5.71 -25.61
C GLU A 165 15.41 -5.79 -24.41
N LEU A 166 15.08 -5.13 -23.29
CA LEU A 166 15.82 -5.21 -22.04
C LEU A 166 15.66 -6.57 -21.34
N ASP A 167 14.57 -7.29 -21.61
CA ASP A 167 14.31 -8.60 -20.99
C ASP A 167 15.30 -9.68 -21.49
N LYS A 168 15.87 -9.49 -22.69
CA LYS A 168 16.67 -10.49 -23.40
C LYS A 168 18.18 -10.36 -23.18
N ARG A 169 18.63 -9.37 -22.39
CA ARG A 169 20.05 -8.98 -22.27
C ARG A 169 20.54 -8.96 -20.82
N LYS A 170 19.94 -9.77 -19.96
CA LYS A 170 20.17 -9.83 -18.51
C LYS A 170 20.58 -11.21 -18.08
#